data_AF-A0A812M5U6-F1
#
_entry.id   AF-A0A812M5U6-F1
#
_cell.length_a   1.000
_cell.length_b   1.000
_cell.length_c   1.000
_cell.angle_alpha   90.00
_cell.angle_beta   90.00
_cell.angle_gamma   90.00
#
_symmetry.space_group_name_H-M   'P 1'
#
loop_
_entity.id
_entity.type
_entity.pdbx_description
1 polymer ?
#
loop_
_entity_poly.entity_id
_entity_poly.type
_entity_poly.pdbx_seq_one_letter_code
_entity_poly.pdbx_strand_id
1 'polypeptide(L)'
;MLSSPASHGCVFSYAGQHWRSNQHPTLTFSEAGVRKNGEAVTFSADVQPLCSQQSSAAVELKVSFLDKNGVRSTTGQAPLDRCVWTFGADMGMRKLTTGPLSNYGYVFRCGNSEWRSNRNPNLTLADAGVAEGDSVDFLGDFEPPASAGPIPLVEVHVTLVSKDKKETSTHKTTLDKGVWRFGEEQAAVRNLMTSSLSRFGYIFHFGEQAWRKGHHPDLTLADAGVKDGDVVEFTGDFEAL
;
A
#
# COMPACT_ATOMS: atom_id res chain seq x y z
N MET A 1 2.25 -28.10 -0.54
CA MET A 1 1.15 -27.73 0.38
C MET A 1 0.45 -26.52 -0.23
N LEU A 2 -0.85 -26.60 -0.47
CA LEU A 2 -1.66 -25.50 -1.00
C LEU A 2 -2.09 -24.59 0.16
N SER A 3 -1.61 -23.36 0.21
CA SER A 3 -2.11 -22.36 1.17
C SER A 3 -3.23 -21.56 0.53
N SER A 4 -4.47 -21.83 0.95
CA SER A 4 -5.66 -21.07 0.52
C SER A 4 -5.69 -19.71 1.24
N PRO A 5 -5.95 -18.59 0.53
CA PRO A 5 -6.32 -17.35 1.21
C PRO A 5 -7.61 -17.58 2.02
N ALA A 6 -7.61 -17.02 3.23
CA ALA A 6 -8.41 -17.47 4.36
C ALA A 6 -9.91 -17.10 4.34
N SER A 7 -10.52 -16.74 3.20
CA SER A 7 -11.90 -16.22 3.19
C SER A 7 -12.99 -17.20 2.73
N HIS A 8 -12.70 -18.23 1.91
CA HIS A 8 -13.78 -19.03 1.29
C HIS A 8 -13.71 -20.56 1.44
N GLY A 9 -12.60 -21.13 1.91
CA GLY A 9 -12.46 -22.58 2.11
C GLY A 9 -12.49 -23.39 0.79
N CYS A 10 -12.18 -24.68 0.86
CA CYS A 10 -12.30 -25.61 -0.26
C CYS A 10 -13.70 -26.24 -0.24
N VAL A 11 -14.36 -26.32 -1.40
CA VAL A 11 -15.63 -27.04 -1.59
C VAL A 11 -15.31 -28.46 -2.03
N PHE A 12 -15.63 -29.42 -1.19
CA PHE A 12 -15.63 -30.84 -1.53
C PHE A 12 -17.02 -31.23 -2.04
N SER A 13 -17.10 -31.97 -3.16
CA SER A 13 -18.35 -32.41 -3.79
C SER A 13 -18.32 -33.89 -4.13
N TYR A 14 -19.37 -34.61 -3.76
CA TYR A 14 -19.54 -36.04 -4.05
C TYR A 14 -21.03 -36.41 -4.09
N ALA A 15 -21.43 -37.22 -5.07
CA ALA A 15 -22.81 -37.68 -5.26
C ALA A 15 -23.89 -36.57 -5.23
N GLY A 16 -23.57 -35.38 -5.74
CA GLY A 16 -24.49 -34.22 -5.76
C GLY A 16 -24.59 -33.47 -4.42
N GLN A 17 -23.80 -33.84 -3.42
CA GLN A 17 -23.68 -33.13 -2.16
C GLN A 17 -22.40 -32.31 -2.12
N HIS A 18 -22.42 -31.23 -1.35
CA HIS A 18 -21.33 -30.25 -1.25
C HIS A 18 -21.03 -29.91 0.19
N TRP A 19 -19.76 -29.83 0.53
CA TRP A 19 -19.27 -29.48 1.86
C TRP A 19 -18.15 -28.46 1.77
N ARG A 20 -18.18 -27.45 2.64
CA ARG A 20 -17.11 -26.45 2.71
C ARG A 20 -16.15 -26.75 3.84
N SER A 21 -14.85 -26.68 3.57
CA SER A 21 -13.81 -27.03 4.55
C SER A 21 -13.81 -26.14 5.80
N ASN A 22 -14.30 -24.91 5.71
CA ASN A 22 -14.45 -24.01 6.85
C ASN A 22 -15.68 -24.32 7.73
N GLN A 23 -16.68 -25.03 7.19
CA GLN A 23 -17.88 -25.45 7.91
C GLN A 23 -17.77 -26.90 8.40
N HIS A 24 -16.97 -27.73 7.72
CA HIS A 24 -16.78 -29.14 8.03
C HIS A 24 -15.28 -29.48 8.05
N PRO A 25 -14.50 -28.93 9.01
CA PRO A 25 -13.04 -29.07 9.04
C PRO A 25 -12.55 -30.51 9.30
N THR A 26 -13.42 -31.38 9.80
CA THR A 26 -13.11 -32.77 10.16
C THR A 26 -13.83 -33.80 9.28
N LEU A 27 -14.47 -33.38 8.18
CA LEU A 27 -15.22 -34.29 7.31
C LEU A 27 -14.30 -35.34 6.70
N THR A 28 -14.63 -36.60 6.89
CA THR A 28 -13.95 -37.74 6.27
C THR A 28 -14.67 -38.19 4.99
N PHE A 29 -13.94 -38.87 4.09
CA PHE A 29 -14.52 -39.46 2.88
C PHE A 29 -15.63 -40.46 3.19
N SER A 30 -15.49 -41.24 4.27
CA SER A 30 -16.52 -42.17 4.75
C SER A 30 -17.80 -41.46 5.17
N GLU A 31 -17.69 -40.32 5.88
CA GLU A 31 -18.84 -39.51 6.30
C GLU A 31 -19.52 -38.82 5.11
N ALA A 32 -18.75 -38.47 4.09
CA ALA A 32 -19.25 -38.01 2.80
C ALA A 32 -19.90 -39.10 1.93
N GLY A 33 -19.83 -40.37 2.36
CA GLY A 33 -20.43 -41.49 1.65
C GLY A 33 -19.55 -42.13 0.57
N VAL A 34 -18.27 -41.77 0.49
CA VAL A 34 -17.28 -42.43 -0.38
C VAL A 34 -16.96 -43.80 0.22
N ARG A 35 -17.28 -44.88 -0.49
CA ARG A 35 -17.20 -46.26 0.05
C ARG A 35 -16.28 -47.18 -0.73
N LYS A 36 -15.86 -46.80 -1.93
CA LYS A 36 -15.05 -47.66 -2.81
C LYS A 36 -13.79 -46.95 -3.27
N ASN A 37 -12.70 -47.71 -3.36
CA ASN A 37 -11.49 -47.24 -4.03
C ASN A 37 -11.78 -46.97 -5.51
N GLY A 38 -11.36 -45.79 -5.98
CA GLY A 38 -11.54 -45.35 -7.37
C GLY A 38 -12.77 -44.48 -7.64
N GLU A 39 -13.56 -44.14 -6.61
CA GLU A 39 -14.66 -43.19 -6.76
C GLU A 39 -14.14 -41.77 -7.01
N ALA A 40 -14.68 -41.11 -8.03
CA ALA A 40 -14.32 -39.75 -8.38
C ALA A 40 -14.93 -38.77 -7.37
N VAL A 41 -14.09 -37.94 -6.77
CA VAL A 41 -14.46 -36.83 -5.89
C VAL A 41 -13.99 -35.52 -6.52
N THR A 42 -14.74 -34.44 -6.30
CA THR A 42 -14.39 -33.12 -6.85
C THR A 42 -14.05 -32.17 -5.71
N PHE A 43 -12.86 -31.57 -5.79
CA PHE A 43 -12.47 -30.45 -4.93
C PHE A 43 -12.45 -29.19 -5.78
N SER A 44 -13.23 -28.20 -5.38
CA SER A 44 -13.28 -26.89 -6.00
C SER A 44 -12.85 -25.88 -4.95
N ALA A 45 -11.71 -25.26 -5.18
CA ALA A 45 -11.29 -24.09 -4.41
C ALA A 45 -11.10 -22.94 -5.38
N ASP A 46 -11.21 -21.70 -4.88
CA ASP A 46 -10.62 -20.55 -5.55
C ASP A 46 -9.09 -20.69 -5.44
N VAL A 47 -8.54 -21.60 -6.25
CA VAL A 47 -7.11 -21.84 -6.31
C VAL A 47 -6.55 -20.78 -7.25
N GLN A 48 -5.91 -19.75 -6.69
CA GLN A 48 -4.89 -19.05 -7.45
C GLN A 48 -3.84 -20.10 -7.85
N PRO A 49 -3.57 -20.31 -9.14
CA PRO A 49 -2.58 -21.29 -9.54
C PRO A 49 -1.24 -20.92 -8.89
N LEU A 50 -0.72 -21.80 -8.04
CA LEU A 50 0.68 -21.75 -7.66
C LEU A 50 1.46 -22.00 -8.96
N CYS A 51 2.08 -20.94 -9.49
CA CYS A 51 2.87 -20.98 -10.71
C CYS A 51 3.76 -22.23 -10.72
N SER A 52 3.50 -23.13 -11.66
CA SER A 52 4.42 -24.22 -11.99
C SER A 52 5.74 -23.60 -12.45
N GLN A 53 6.79 -23.87 -11.69
CA GLN A 53 8.18 -23.51 -12.00
C GLN A 53 8.63 -24.19 -13.31
N GLN A 54 8.32 -23.59 -14.45
CA GLN A 54 9.18 -23.67 -15.62
C GLN A 54 9.97 -22.37 -15.63
N SER A 55 11.25 -22.45 -15.27
CA SER A 55 12.17 -21.32 -15.28
C SER A 55 12.28 -20.79 -16.71
N SER A 56 11.42 -19.84 -17.10
CA SER A 56 11.59 -19.08 -18.31
C SER A 56 12.88 -18.26 -18.17
N ALA A 57 13.66 -18.15 -19.25
CA ALA A 57 14.91 -17.39 -19.23
C ALA A 57 14.60 -15.95 -18.77
N ALA A 58 15.36 -15.47 -17.77
CA ALA A 58 15.22 -14.10 -17.30
C ALA A 58 15.66 -13.14 -18.40
N VAL A 59 14.84 -12.14 -18.68
CA VAL A 59 15.15 -11.08 -19.64
C VAL A 59 15.65 -9.83 -18.93
N GLU A 60 16.63 -9.15 -19.50
CA GLU A 60 17.11 -7.85 -19.03
C GLU A 60 16.32 -6.72 -19.68
N LEU A 61 15.77 -5.84 -18.84
CA LEU A 61 14.86 -4.77 -19.24
C LEU A 61 15.36 -3.43 -18.72
N LYS A 62 15.23 -2.39 -19.55
CA LYS A 62 15.37 -1.00 -19.12
C LYS A 62 14.02 -0.54 -18.59
N VAL A 63 13.96 -0.18 -17.32
CA VAL A 63 12.73 0.18 -16.63
C VAL A 63 12.75 1.68 -16.34
N SER A 64 11.74 2.41 -16.80
CA SER A 64 11.55 3.82 -16.45
C SER A 64 10.30 4.01 -15.60
N PHE A 65 10.43 4.77 -14.53
CA PHE A 65 9.34 5.23 -13.68
C PHE A 65 9.08 6.69 -14.02
N LEU A 66 7.89 6.96 -14.55
CA LEU A 66 7.44 8.31 -14.88
C LEU A 66 6.41 8.73 -13.83
N ASP A 67 6.75 9.74 -13.04
CA ASP A 67 5.84 10.41 -12.11
C ASP A 67 5.80 11.92 -12.39
N LYS A 68 5.08 12.65 -11.54
CA LYS A 68 4.98 14.12 -11.58
C LYS A 68 6.31 14.83 -11.28
N ASN A 69 7.26 14.14 -10.64
CA ASN A 69 8.55 14.67 -10.22
C ASN A 69 9.65 14.42 -11.26
N GLY A 70 9.41 13.56 -12.25
CA GLY A 70 10.29 13.35 -13.39
C GLY A 70 10.35 11.90 -13.85
N VAL A 71 11.46 11.56 -14.52
CA VAL A 71 11.72 10.21 -15.03
C VAL A 71 12.89 9.62 -14.25
N ARG A 72 12.70 8.45 -13.65
CA ARG A 72 13.75 7.65 -13.03
C ARG A 72 13.91 6.35 -13.78
N SER A 73 15.10 6.05 -14.28
CA SER A 73 15.36 4.79 -14.99
C SER A 73 16.29 3.88 -14.20
N THR A 74 16.07 2.57 -14.33
CA THR A 74 16.89 1.49 -13.78
C THR A 74 16.92 0.32 -14.75
N THR A 75 17.73 -0.69 -14.47
CA THR A 75 17.78 -1.93 -15.25
C THR A 75 17.39 -3.09 -14.33
N GLY A 76 16.52 -3.96 -14.82
CA GLY A 76 16.01 -5.10 -14.06
C GLY A 76 16.05 -6.39 -14.86
N GLN A 77 16.17 -7.52 -14.17
CA GLN A 77 16.06 -8.84 -14.78
C GLN A 77 14.87 -9.59 -14.18
N ALA A 78 14.03 -10.18 -15.04
CA ALA A 78 12.90 -10.99 -14.60
C ALA A 78 12.53 -12.06 -15.64
N PRO A 79 12.00 -13.21 -15.20
CA PRO A 79 11.48 -14.22 -16.11
C PRO A 79 10.19 -13.71 -16.79
N LEU A 80 9.94 -14.13 -18.03
CA LEU A 80 8.83 -13.63 -18.86
C LEU A 80 7.45 -13.91 -18.26
N ASP A 81 7.31 -14.97 -17.46
CA ASP A 81 6.08 -15.31 -16.73
C ASP A 81 5.86 -14.44 -15.46
N ARG A 82 6.80 -13.55 -15.12
CA ARG A 82 6.66 -12.64 -13.98
C ARG A 82 5.55 -11.63 -14.23
N CYS A 83 4.69 -11.45 -13.22
CA CYS A 83 3.70 -10.38 -13.20
C CYS A 83 4.40 -9.02 -13.26
N VAL A 84 3.98 -8.16 -14.21
CA VAL A 84 4.63 -6.85 -14.45
C VAL A 84 4.54 -5.94 -13.22
N TRP A 85 3.47 -6.04 -12.42
CA TRP A 85 3.30 -5.19 -11.24
C TRP A 85 4.23 -5.62 -10.10
N THR A 86 4.43 -6.93 -9.94
CA THR A 86 5.40 -7.45 -8.97
C THR A 86 6.81 -7.09 -9.41
N PHE A 87 7.13 -7.26 -10.70
CA PHE A 87 8.41 -6.82 -11.26
C PHE A 87 8.65 -5.32 -11.05
N GLY A 88 7.66 -4.48 -11.36
CA GLY A 88 7.73 -3.05 -11.08
C GLY A 88 8.03 -2.77 -9.62
N ALA A 89 7.34 -3.44 -8.69
CA ALA A 89 7.55 -3.27 -7.26
C ALA A 89 8.98 -3.65 -6.83
N ASP A 90 9.50 -4.76 -7.35
CA ASP A 90 10.88 -5.21 -7.11
C ASP A 90 11.90 -4.17 -7.63
N MET A 91 11.58 -3.49 -8.74
CA MET A 91 12.40 -2.43 -9.34
C MET A 91 12.21 -1.06 -8.68
N GLY A 92 11.41 -0.98 -7.60
CA GLY A 92 11.22 0.24 -6.82
C GLY A 92 9.97 1.03 -7.18
N MET A 93 8.97 0.41 -7.83
CA MET A 93 7.61 0.92 -7.92
C MET A 93 6.98 0.86 -6.52
N ARG A 94 6.97 1.99 -5.80
CA ARG A 94 6.34 2.06 -4.47
C ARG A 94 4.84 1.82 -4.58
N LYS A 95 4.26 1.14 -3.58
CA LYS A 95 2.80 1.05 -3.40
C LYS A 95 2.22 2.47 -3.42
N LEU A 96 1.28 2.74 -4.32
CA LEU A 96 0.52 3.99 -4.38
C LEU A 96 -0.15 4.14 -3.02
N THR A 97 0.37 5.02 -2.18
CA THR A 97 -0.38 5.58 -1.07
C THR A 97 -1.48 6.42 -1.69
N THR A 98 -2.69 5.85 -1.71
CA THR A 98 -4.03 6.46 -1.53
C THR A 98 -4.34 7.86 -2.09
N GLY A 99 -3.54 8.42 -2.99
CA GLY A 99 -3.85 9.68 -3.69
C GLY A 99 -5.07 9.50 -4.60
N PRO A 100 -5.77 10.57 -5.00
CA PRO A 100 -6.99 10.47 -5.84
C PRO A 100 -6.75 9.76 -7.19
N LEU A 101 -5.49 9.64 -7.64
CA LEU A 101 -5.08 8.85 -8.81
C LEU A 101 -4.92 7.34 -8.54
N SER A 102 -4.80 6.92 -7.26
CA SER A 102 -4.71 5.50 -6.86
C SER A 102 -5.96 4.70 -7.22
N ASN A 103 -7.11 5.36 -7.37
CA ASN A 103 -8.34 4.75 -7.88
C ASN A 103 -8.23 4.27 -9.35
N TYR A 104 -7.23 4.74 -10.10
CA TYR A 104 -7.03 4.37 -11.51
C TYR A 104 -5.90 3.33 -11.72
N GLY A 105 -5.20 2.95 -10.66
CA GLY A 105 -4.09 1.99 -10.67
C GLY A 105 -2.82 2.48 -11.40
N TYR A 106 -1.75 1.69 -11.32
CA TYR A 106 -0.55 1.86 -12.15
C TYR A 106 -0.84 1.61 -13.62
N VAL A 107 -0.03 2.26 -14.45
CA VAL A 107 0.04 2.03 -15.88
C VAL A 107 1.39 1.41 -16.23
N PHE A 108 1.38 0.37 -17.04
CA PHE A 108 2.56 -0.25 -17.64
C PHE A 108 2.52 0.00 -19.15
N ARG A 109 3.63 0.41 -19.75
CA ARG A 109 3.79 0.56 -21.19
C ARG A 109 4.99 -0.21 -21.70
N CYS A 110 4.80 -0.83 -22.86
CA CYS A 110 5.86 -1.44 -23.64
C CYS A 110 5.58 -1.14 -25.11
N GLY A 111 6.49 -0.44 -25.79
CA GLY A 111 6.26 0.06 -27.14
C GLY A 111 5.02 0.95 -27.25
N ASN A 112 4.08 0.58 -28.11
CA ASN A 112 2.82 1.32 -28.34
C ASN A 112 1.63 0.83 -27.50
N SER A 113 1.86 -0.14 -26.62
CA SER A 113 0.81 -0.78 -25.83
C SER A 113 0.83 -0.27 -24.40
N GLU A 114 -0.37 -0.12 -23.82
CA GLU A 114 -0.58 0.33 -22.45
C GLU A 114 -1.53 -0.61 -21.72
N TRP A 115 -1.18 -0.96 -20.48
CA TRP A 115 -2.01 -1.74 -19.58
C TRP A 115 -2.15 -1.07 -18.23
N ARG A 116 -3.28 -1.32 -17.57
CA ARG A 116 -3.58 -0.78 -16.24
C ARG A 116 -3.73 -1.90 -15.22
N SER A 117 -3.15 -1.71 -14.04
CA SER A 117 -3.14 -2.70 -12.96
C SER A 117 -4.53 -3.06 -12.43
N ASN A 118 -5.46 -2.12 -12.40
CA ASN A 118 -6.84 -2.38 -11.99
C ASN A 118 -7.66 -3.17 -13.03
N ARG A 119 -7.24 -3.16 -14.30
CA ARG A 119 -7.88 -3.92 -15.39
C ARG A 119 -7.17 -5.24 -15.69
N ASN A 120 -5.86 -5.28 -15.48
CA ASN A 120 -5.00 -6.41 -15.82
C ASN A 120 -4.11 -6.77 -14.61
N PRO A 121 -4.68 -7.16 -13.45
CA PRO A 121 -3.92 -7.35 -12.21
C PRO A 121 -2.89 -8.48 -12.28
N ASN A 122 -3.03 -9.40 -13.24
CA ASN A 122 -2.15 -10.55 -13.43
C ASN A 122 -1.37 -10.50 -14.76
N LEU A 123 -1.23 -9.32 -15.38
CA LEU A 123 -0.48 -9.17 -16.63
C LEU A 123 0.97 -9.64 -16.44
N THR A 124 1.43 -10.55 -17.30
CA THR A 124 2.83 -11.01 -17.32
C THR A 124 3.67 -10.22 -18.33
N LEU A 125 5.00 -10.27 -18.20
CA LEU A 125 5.91 -9.68 -19.19
C LEU A 125 5.72 -10.32 -20.58
N ALA A 126 5.48 -11.63 -20.63
CA ALA A 126 5.15 -12.37 -21.85
C ALA A 126 3.86 -11.87 -22.50
N ASP A 127 2.78 -11.71 -21.73
CA ASP A 127 1.49 -11.22 -22.24
C ASP A 127 1.57 -9.78 -22.75
N ALA A 128 2.48 -9.00 -22.18
CA ALA A 128 2.77 -7.65 -22.64
C ALA A 128 3.71 -7.60 -23.86
N GLY A 129 4.17 -8.76 -24.37
CA GLY A 129 5.02 -8.86 -25.54
C GLY A 129 6.43 -8.32 -25.33
N VAL A 130 6.93 -8.35 -24.09
CA VAL A 130 8.27 -7.86 -23.73
C VAL A 130 9.35 -8.84 -24.20
N ALA A 131 10.43 -8.32 -24.76
CA ALA A 131 11.61 -9.06 -25.20
C ALA A 131 12.90 -8.58 -24.50
N GLU A 132 13.98 -9.35 -24.68
CA GLU A 132 15.32 -9.01 -24.17
C GLU A 132 15.79 -7.64 -24.67
N GLY A 133 16.20 -6.77 -23.74
CA GLY A 133 16.69 -5.43 -24.04
C GLY A 133 15.61 -4.37 -24.27
N ASP A 134 14.33 -4.74 -24.17
CA ASP A 134 13.23 -3.78 -24.29
C ASP A 134 13.26 -2.71 -23.18
N SER A 135 12.67 -1.57 -23.51
CA SER A 135 12.43 -0.49 -22.57
C SER A 135 10.96 -0.45 -22.19
N VAL A 136 10.68 -0.49 -20.90
CA VAL A 136 9.33 -0.51 -20.34
C VAL A 136 9.13 0.66 -19.39
N ASP A 137 7.94 1.25 -19.42
CA ASP A 137 7.60 2.40 -18.61
C ASP A 137 6.51 2.03 -17.60
N PHE A 138 6.73 2.37 -16.34
CA PHE A 138 5.70 2.41 -15.31
C PHE A 138 5.30 3.85 -15.08
N LEU A 139 4.00 4.14 -15.14
CA LEU A 139 3.45 5.45 -14.81
C LEU A 139 2.56 5.33 -13.56
N GLY A 140 2.74 6.29 -12.66
CA GLY A 140 2.02 6.38 -11.40
C GLY A 140 2.47 7.60 -10.61
N ASP A 141 1.74 7.91 -9.54
CA ASP A 141 2.23 8.84 -8.52
C ASP A 141 3.21 8.08 -7.62
N PHE A 142 4.44 7.91 -8.08
CA PHE A 142 5.48 7.29 -7.27
C PHE A 142 5.93 8.31 -6.25
N GLU A 143 5.76 7.98 -4.97
CA GLU A 143 6.41 8.74 -3.92
C GLU A 143 7.92 8.76 -4.22
N PRO A 144 8.59 9.93 -4.23
CA PRO A 144 10.02 9.98 -4.49
C PRO A 144 10.75 9.10 -3.47
N PRO A 145 11.88 8.47 -3.84
CA PRO A 145 12.65 7.71 -2.88
C PRO A 145 12.93 8.64 -1.69
N ALA A 146 12.54 8.19 -0.49
CA ALA A 146 13.13 8.66 0.75
C ALA A 146 14.63 8.53 0.53
N SER A 147 15.27 9.67 0.25
CA SER A 147 16.67 9.71 -0.12
C SER A 147 17.42 8.97 0.98
N ALA A 148 18.17 7.92 0.64
CA ALA A 148 18.97 7.14 1.59
C ALA A 148 20.20 7.91 2.10
N GLY A 149 20.07 9.23 2.22
CA GLY A 149 20.88 10.04 3.12
C GLY A 149 20.20 10.11 4.48
N PRO A 150 20.91 10.56 5.54
CA PRO A 150 20.23 10.90 6.79
C PRO A 150 19.13 11.91 6.46
N ILE A 151 17.87 11.52 6.69
CA ILE A 151 16.73 12.43 6.49
C ILE A 151 17.00 13.64 7.39
N PRO A 152 17.14 14.85 6.82
CA PRO A 152 17.48 16.02 7.61
C PRO A 152 16.40 16.21 8.68
N LEU A 153 16.82 16.09 9.93
CA LEU A 153 15.99 16.44 11.08
C LEU A 153 15.89 17.97 11.09
N VAL A 154 14.68 18.46 10.92
CA VAL A 154 14.34 19.88 11.04
C VAL A 154 13.80 20.15 12.42
N GLU A 155 14.08 21.34 12.94
CA GLU A 155 13.48 21.87 14.14
C GLU A 155 12.14 22.52 13.80
N VAL A 156 11.07 22.13 14.50
CA VAL A 156 9.72 22.67 14.31
C VAL A 156 9.18 23.10 15.66
N HIS A 157 8.65 24.31 15.73
CA HIS A 157 7.96 24.82 16.90
C HIS A 157 6.49 24.42 16.85
N VAL A 158 6.10 23.51 17.72
CA VAL A 158 4.75 22.97 17.80
C VAL A 158 3.96 23.69 18.88
N THR A 159 2.85 24.27 18.47
CA THR A 159 1.90 24.93 19.34
C THR A 159 0.65 24.08 19.47
N LEU A 160 0.36 23.60 20.67
CA LEU A 160 -0.87 22.89 21.00
C LEU A 160 -1.87 23.91 21.56
N VAL A 161 -3.01 24.08 20.88
CA VAL A 161 -4.09 24.96 21.29
C VAL A 161 -5.29 24.13 21.71
N SER A 162 -5.65 24.27 22.97
CA SER A 162 -6.90 23.83 23.57
C SER A 162 -7.75 25.04 23.92
N LYS A 163 -9.02 24.82 24.29
CA LYS A 163 -9.99 25.88 24.58
C LYS A 163 -9.48 26.96 25.54
N ASP A 164 -8.72 26.56 26.55
CA ASP A 164 -8.28 27.45 27.64
C ASP A 164 -6.75 27.55 27.77
N LYS A 165 -6.00 26.84 26.91
CA LYS A 165 -4.53 26.76 27.03
C LYS A 165 -3.86 26.68 25.67
N LYS A 166 -2.81 27.49 25.52
CA LYS A 166 -1.88 27.47 24.38
C LYS A 166 -0.49 27.14 24.91
N GLU A 167 0.14 26.12 24.36
CA GLU A 167 1.48 25.70 24.76
C GLU A 167 2.36 25.47 23.53
N THR A 168 3.52 26.13 23.49
CA THR A 168 4.48 26.01 22.39
C THR A 168 5.73 25.28 22.86
N SER A 169 6.22 24.38 22.03
CA SER A 169 7.39 23.55 22.31
C SER A 169 8.20 23.30 21.03
N THR A 170 9.49 23.03 21.17
CA THR A 170 10.41 22.86 20.03
C THR A 170 10.78 21.39 19.88
N HIS A 171 10.65 20.85 18.67
CA HIS A 171 10.88 19.43 18.40
C HIS A 171 11.66 19.20 17.12
N LYS A 172 12.52 18.17 17.13
CA LYS A 172 13.20 17.72 15.91
C LYS A 172 12.41 16.61 15.26
N THR A 173 12.08 16.78 13.99
CA THR A 173 11.30 15.82 13.19
C THR A 173 11.77 15.80 11.75
N THR A 174 11.27 14.84 10.98
CA THR A 174 11.47 14.80 9.54
C THR A 174 10.25 15.37 8.83
N LEU A 175 10.44 16.03 7.68
CA LEU A 175 9.36 16.70 6.95
C LEU A 175 8.40 15.72 6.25
N ASP A 176 8.84 14.49 5.99
CA ASP A 176 8.01 13.40 5.45
C ASP A 176 7.04 12.81 6.49
N LYS A 177 7.17 13.20 7.76
CA LYS A 177 6.30 12.71 8.82
C LYS A 177 4.88 13.23 8.65
N GLY A 178 3.91 12.32 8.76
CA GLY A 178 2.48 12.67 8.77
C GLY A 178 2.14 13.62 9.93
N VAL A 179 1.45 14.72 9.62
CA VAL A 179 1.17 15.79 10.59
C VAL A 179 0.34 15.30 11.77
N TRP A 180 -0.59 14.37 11.55
CA TRP A 180 -1.47 13.86 12.62
C TRP A 180 -0.71 13.02 13.62
N ARG A 181 0.13 12.11 13.13
CA ARG A 181 1.00 11.30 13.98
C ARG A 181 1.98 12.19 14.74
N PHE A 182 2.53 13.20 14.08
CA PHE A 182 3.41 14.17 14.72
C PHE A 182 2.71 14.93 15.85
N GLY A 183 1.49 15.45 15.61
CA GLY A 183 0.69 16.14 16.63
C GLY A 183 0.29 15.24 17.80
N GLU A 184 -0.09 13.98 17.52
CA GLU A 184 -0.42 12.98 18.55
C GLU A 184 0.78 12.65 19.43
N GLU A 185 1.97 12.48 18.83
CA GLU A 185 3.21 12.27 19.59
C GLU A 185 3.52 13.49 20.49
N GLN A 186 3.30 14.71 20.00
CA GLN A 186 3.52 15.92 20.81
C GLN A 186 2.52 16.07 21.95
N ALA A 187 1.26 15.69 21.72
CA ALA A 187 0.26 15.62 22.78
C ALA A 187 0.64 14.54 23.82
N ALA A 188 1.06 13.35 23.38
CA ALA A 188 1.47 12.25 24.25
C ALA A 188 2.70 12.59 25.11
N VAL A 189 3.72 13.25 24.55
CA VAL A 189 4.89 13.75 25.29
C VAL A 189 4.48 14.69 26.43
N ARG A 190 3.33 15.36 26.29
CA ARG A 190 2.78 16.30 27.28
C ARG A 190 1.73 15.66 28.20
N ASN A 191 1.55 14.35 28.15
CA ASN A 191 0.48 13.63 28.84
C ASN A 191 -0.91 14.23 28.53
N LEU A 192 -1.10 14.70 27.30
CA LEU A 192 -2.39 15.18 26.82
C LEU A 192 -3.06 14.05 26.04
N MET A 193 -4.23 13.62 26.49
CA MET A 193 -5.12 12.74 25.75
C MET A 193 -5.82 13.56 24.67
N THR A 194 -5.86 12.99 23.47
CA THR A 194 -6.76 13.45 22.46
C THR A 194 -8.17 12.99 22.81
N SER A 195 -9.07 13.90 23.18
CA SER A 195 -10.42 13.54 23.61
C SER A 195 -11.13 12.74 22.51
N SER A 196 -11.45 11.47 22.80
CA SER A 196 -12.26 10.60 21.95
C SER A 196 -13.67 11.14 21.71
N LEU A 197 -14.08 12.15 22.48
CA LEU A 197 -15.35 12.87 22.36
C LEU A 197 -15.31 14.02 21.34
N SER A 198 -14.13 14.38 20.80
CA SER A 198 -14.01 15.39 19.75
C SER A 198 -14.54 14.82 18.42
N ARG A 199 -15.87 14.85 18.24
CA ARG A 199 -16.57 14.46 17.00
C ARG A 199 -16.04 15.18 15.74
N PHE A 200 -15.23 16.23 15.90
CA PHE A 200 -14.70 17.06 14.82
C PHE A 200 -13.19 16.88 14.56
N GLY A 201 -12.48 16.08 15.38
CA GLY A 201 -11.06 15.78 15.20
C GLY A 201 -10.10 16.98 15.40
N TYR A 202 -8.80 16.70 15.25
CA TYR A 202 -7.72 17.69 15.35
C TYR A 202 -7.58 18.48 14.06
N ILE A 203 -7.35 19.79 14.20
CA ILE A 203 -7.08 20.70 13.09
C ILE A 203 -5.60 21.07 13.12
N PHE A 204 -4.92 20.88 12.00
CA PHE A 204 -3.56 21.34 11.81
C PHE A 204 -3.58 22.69 11.10
N HIS A 205 -2.82 23.65 11.59
CA HIS A 205 -2.72 25.01 11.09
C HIS A 205 -1.26 25.32 10.75
N PHE A 206 -1.07 25.93 9.57
CA PHE A 206 0.23 26.47 9.15
C PHE A 206 0.02 27.71 8.28
N GLY A 207 0.52 28.86 8.74
CA GLY A 207 0.21 30.16 8.15
C GLY A 207 -1.30 30.44 8.18
N GLU A 208 -1.88 30.75 7.02
CA GLU A 208 -3.33 30.97 6.85
C GLU A 208 -4.10 29.69 6.52
N GLN A 209 -3.42 28.55 6.39
CA GLN A 209 -4.01 27.30 5.95
C GLN A 209 -4.38 26.42 7.15
N ALA A 210 -5.49 25.70 7.00
CA ALA A 210 -6.00 24.78 8.02
C ALA A 210 -6.48 23.48 7.37
N TRP A 211 -6.08 22.36 7.94
CA TRP A 211 -6.43 21.03 7.47
C TRP A 211 -7.08 20.22 8.59
N ARG A 212 -7.96 19.28 8.21
CA ARG A 212 -8.62 18.36 9.13
C ARG A 212 -8.23 16.93 8.82
N LYS A 213 -7.98 16.13 9.85
CA LYS A 213 -7.60 14.71 9.72
C LYS A 213 -8.58 13.90 8.86
N GLY A 214 -9.89 14.14 9.00
CA GLY A 214 -10.90 13.42 8.22
C GLY A 214 -10.89 13.73 6.72
N HIS A 215 -10.38 14.89 6.30
CA HIS A 215 -10.30 15.27 4.88
C HIS A 215 -8.91 15.05 4.29
N HIS A 216 -7.87 15.11 5.12
CA HIS A 216 -6.47 14.98 4.70
C HIS A 216 -5.73 13.97 5.59
N PRO A 217 -6.14 12.69 5.64
CA PRO A 217 -5.60 11.71 6.59
C PRO A 217 -4.11 11.44 6.40
N ASP A 218 -3.58 11.69 5.20
CA ASP A 218 -2.21 11.38 4.81
C ASP A 218 -1.31 12.63 4.69
N LEU A 219 -1.77 13.80 5.16
CA LEU A 219 -1.01 15.06 5.07
C LEU A 219 0.34 14.96 5.81
N THR A 220 1.43 15.29 5.13
CA THR A 220 2.78 15.40 5.71
C THR A 220 3.16 16.86 6.02
N LEU A 221 4.19 17.06 6.85
CA LEU A 221 4.73 18.40 7.13
C LEU A 221 5.26 19.07 5.85
N ALA A 222 5.88 18.30 4.96
CA ALA A 222 6.35 18.76 3.66
C ALA A 222 5.18 19.21 2.75
N ASP A 223 4.09 18.44 2.70
CA ASP A 223 2.91 18.78 1.89
C ASP A 223 2.21 20.05 2.38
N ALA A 224 2.26 20.29 3.70
CA ALA A 224 1.81 21.53 4.31
C ALA A 224 2.75 22.72 4.04
N GLY A 225 3.95 22.49 3.49
CA GLY A 225 4.95 23.52 3.20
C GLY A 225 5.81 23.93 4.39
N VAL A 226 5.85 23.12 5.45
CA VAL A 226 6.66 23.35 6.67
C VAL A 226 8.16 23.22 6.36
N LYS A 227 8.97 24.08 6.97
CA LYS A 227 10.43 24.14 6.85
C LYS A 227 11.11 24.13 8.22
N ASP A 228 12.44 24.12 8.20
CA ASP A 228 13.25 24.22 9.41
C ASP A 228 13.06 25.57 10.11
N GLY A 229 12.80 25.54 11.41
CA GLY A 229 12.49 26.68 12.27
C GLY A 229 11.04 27.15 12.23
N ASP A 230 10.16 26.49 11.47
CA ASP A 230 8.78 26.94 11.32
C ASP A 230 7.90 26.65 12.55
N VAL A 231 6.85 27.44 12.70
CA VAL A 231 5.83 27.26 13.73
C VAL A 231 4.58 26.62 13.12
N VAL A 232 4.15 25.50 13.71
CA VAL A 232 2.90 24.82 13.37
C VAL A 232 1.96 24.81 14.57
N GLU A 233 0.66 24.82 14.32
CA GLU A 233 -0.35 24.83 15.37
C GLU A 233 -1.32 23.66 15.21
N PHE A 234 -1.56 22.92 16.30
CA PHE A 234 -2.58 21.90 16.38
C PHE A 234 -3.67 22.37 17.33
N THR A 235 -4.89 22.48 16.81
CA THR A 235 -6.06 22.86 17.58
C THR A 235 -6.93 21.64 17.83
N GLY A 236 -7.30 21.41 19.07
CA GLY A 236 -8.19 20.31 19.45
C GLY A 236 -8.49 20.27 20.94
N ASP A 237 -9.41 19.39 21.32
CA ASP A 237 -9.70 19.13 22.72
C ASP A 237 -8.58 18.22 23.27
N PHE A 238 -7.56 18.86 23.84
CA PHE A 238 -6.48 18.20 24.57
C PHE A 238 -6.82 18.21 26.06
N GLU A 239 -7.06 17.04 26.63
CA GLU A 239 -7.31 16.89 28.08
C GLU A 239 -6.04 16.38 28.76
N ALA A 240 -5.71 16.91 29.94
CA ALA A 240 -4.62 16.37 30.74
C ALA A 240 -4.99 14.98 31.26
N LEU A 241 -4.04 14.04 31.18
CA LEU A 241 -4.11 12.75 31.88
C LEU A 241 -4.11 12.90 33.41
#